data_AF-A0A1I0CDL6-F1
#
_entry.id   AF-A0A1I0CDL6-F1
#
_cell.length_a   1.000
_cell.length_b   1.000
_cell.length_c   1.000
_cell.angle_alpha   90.00
_cell.angle_beta   90.00
_cell.angle_gamma   90.00
#
_symmetry.space_group_name_H-M   'P 1'
#
loop_
_entity.id
_entity.type
_entity.pdbx_description
1 polymer ?
#
loop_
_entity_poly.entity_id
_entity_poly.type
_entity_poly.pdbx_seq_one_letter_code
_entity_poly.pdbx_strand_id
1 'polypeptide(L)'
;MSEQRTTYELIEAVVARLKPDEVELLPDLWAAYVDHPDPEHAGERLLGSGILAEVAGWAPIVVSFVGGAVLEALKEEITERTRGVFGWRARRKAKRQALTEPLTLNDEQRRMIRAAILSRARAIKMSPERAQLLSDAVAGELQRESESQGP
;
A
#
# COMPACT_ATOMS: atom_id res chain seq x y z
N MET A 1 0.88 19.27 16.94
CA MET A 1 -0.15 18.32 16.48
C MET A 1 0.46 17.61 15.30
N SER A 2 0.80 16.33 15.46
CA SER A 2 1.42 15.57 14.38
C SER A 2 0.35 15.20 13.37
N GLU A 3 0.54 15.60 12.13
CA GLU A 3 -0.38 15.35 11.04
C GLU A 3 -0.25 13.88 10.64
N GLN A 4 -1.30 13.09 10.87
CA GLN A 4 -1.33 11.68 10.52
C GLN A 4 -1.35 11.53 9.00
N ARG A 5 -0.43 10.71 8.45
CA ARG A 5 -0.37 10.48 7.00
C ARG A 5 -1.49 9.56 6.51
N THR A 6 -2.02 9.84 5.35
CA THR A 6 -2.87 8.95 4.55
C THR A 6 -2.04 7.85 3.87
N THR A 7 -2.72 6.84 3.31
CA THR A 7 -2.04 5.80 2.52
C THR A 7 -1.35 6.38 1.28
N TYR A 8 -1.94 7.42 0.67
CA TYR A 8 -1.33 8.12 -0.47
C TYR A 8 0.00 8.76 -0.08
N GLU A 9 0.04 9.50 1.03
CA GLU A 9 1.26 10.18 1.49
C GLU A 9 2.36 9.17 1.88
N LEU A 10 1.98 8.01 2.43
CA LEU A 10 2.93 6.91 2.66
C LEU A 10 3.50 6.38 1.33
N ILE A 11 2.65 6.12 0.33
CA ILE A 11 3.07 5.65 -1.00
C ILE A 11 3.99 6.68 -1.67
N GLU A 12 3.58 7.96 -1.66
CA GLU A 12 4.34 9.06 -2.22
C GLU A 12 5.72 9.18 -1.60
N ALA A 13 5.83 9.13 -0.27
CA ALA A 13 7.10 9.17 0.42
C ALA A 13 8.01 7.98 0.08
N VAL A 14 7.45 6.77 -0.03
CA VAL A 14 8.21 5.58 -0.44
C VAL A 14 8.71 5.69 -1.89
N VAL A 15 7.86 6.15 -2.82
CA VAL A 15 8.24 6.31 -4.23
C VAL A 15 9.24 7.44 -4.40
N ALA A 16 9.05 8.58 -3.73
CA ALA A 16 10.00 9.68 -3.72
C ALA A 16 11.40 9.23 -3.25
N ARG A 17 11.46 8.29 -2.31
CA ARG A 17 12.72 7.71 -1.83
C ARG A 17 13.36 6.72 -2.81
N LEU A 18 12.57 5.88 -3.47
CA LEU A 18 13.07 4.84 -4.37
C LEU A 18 13.37 5.37 -5.78
N LYS A 19 12.51 6.24 -6.29
CA LYS A 19 12.54 6.76 -7.65
C LYS A 19 11.73 8.08 -7.74
N PRO A 20 12.36 9.22 -7.39
CA PRO A 20 11.69 10.53 -7.38
C PRO A 20 10.99 10.89 -8.69
N ASP A 21 11.60 10.52 -9.82
CA ASP A 21 11.08 10.80 -11.17
C ASP A 21 9.69 10.18 -11.44
N GLU A 22 9.28 9.19 -10.64
CA GLU A 22 8.00 8.51 -10.80
C GLU A 22 6.89 9.08 -9.90
N VAL A 23 7.19 10.05 -9.03
CA VAL A 23 6.19 10.67 -8.14
C VAL A 23 5.07 11.34 -8.94
N GLU A 24 5.40 11.95 -10.09
CA GLU A 24 4.43 12.59 -10.97
C GLU A 24 3.39 11.62 -11.55
N LEU A 25 3.68 10.32 -11.57
CA LEU A 25 2.77 9.27 -12.04
C LEU A 25 1.74 8.85 -10.97
N LEU A 26 1.98 9.19 -9.70
CA LEU A 26 1.21 8.68 -8.58
C LEU A 26 -0.24 9.13 -8.54
N PRO A 27 -0.61 10.39 -8.87
CA PRO A 27 -2.00 10.81 -8.81
C PRO A 27 -2.91 9.90 -9.66
N ASP A 28 -2.49 9.59 -10.89
CA ASP A 28 -3.26 8.75 -11.81
C ASP A 28 -3.28 7.28 -11.38
N LEU A 29 -2.13 6.73 -10.98
CA LEU A 29 -2.02 5.35 -10.50
C LEU A 29 -2.83 5.14 -9.22
N TRP A 30 -2.79 6.11 -8.30
CA TRP A 30 -3.54 6.07 -7.07
C TRP A 30 -5.04 6.18 -7.31
N ALA A 31 -5.48 7.10 -8.17
CA ALA A 31 -6.90 7.23 -8.52
C ALA A 31 -7.44 5.92 -9.11
N ALA A 32 -6.69 5.29 -10.02
CA ALA A 32 -7.05 3.98 -10.60
C ALA A 32 -7.10 2.87 -9.54
N TYR A 33 -6.10 2.81 -8.65
CA TYR A 33 -6.03 1.82 -7.58
C TYR A 33 -7.17 1.97 -6.55
N VAL A 34 -7.43 3.19 -6.08
CA VAL A 34 -8.46 3.47 -5.06
C VAL A 34 -9.87 3.18 -5.58
N ASP A 35 -10.11 3.36 -6.89
CA ASP A 35 -11.39 2.98 -7.46
C ASP A 35 -11.57 1.46 -7.41
N HIS A 36 -10.53 0.69 -7.69
CA HIS A 36 -10.57 -0.77 -7.74
C HIS A 36 -9.46 -1.44 -6.89
N PRO A 37 -9.54 -1.35 -5.54
CA PRO A 37 -8.48 -1.87 -4.69
C PRO A 37 -8.49 -3.41 -4.70
N ASP A 38 -7.43 -4.00 -5.21
CA ASP A 38 -7.25 -5.45 -5.27
C ASP A 38 -6.00 -5.90 -4.49
N PRO A 39 -6.16 -6.26 -3.20
CA PRO A 39 -5.05 -6.74 -2.39
C PRO A 39 -4.61 -8.17 -2.76
N GLU A 40 -5.43 -8.94 -3.47
CA GLU A 40 -5.20 -10.35 -3.80
C GLU A 40 -4.40 -10.51 -5.10
N HIS A 41 -4.65 -9.65 -6.11
CA HIS A 41 -3.95 -9.70 -7.40
C HIS A 41 -2.99 -8.52 -7.63
N ALA A 42 -2.58 -7.83 -6.56
CA ALA A 42 -1.66 -6.69 -6.59
C ALA A 42 -0.35 -6.98 -7.37
N GLY A 43 0.09 -8.24 -7.45
CA GLY A 43 1.24 -8.66 -8.27
C GLY A 43 0.84 -9.36 -9.59
N GLU A 44 -0.25 -10.13 -9.60
CA GLU A 44 -0.57 -11.05 -10.70
C GLU A 44 -1.20 -10.36 -11.92
N ARG A 45 -2.07 -9.36 -11.71
CA ARG A 45 -2.70 -8.63 -12.84
C ARG A 45 -1.72 -7.73 -13.59
N LEU A 46 -0.68 -7.25 -12.91
CA LEU A 46 0.36 -6.45 -13.56
C LEU A 46 1.27 -7.34 -14.43
N LEU A 47 1.58 -8.57 -13.98
CA LEU A 47 2.49 -9.50 -14.69
C LEU A 47 1.83 -10.30 -15.83
N GLY A 48 0.52 -10.56 -15.77
CA GLY A 48 -0.19 -11.37 -16.76
C GLY A 48 -0.51 -10.68 -18.09
N SER A 49 -0.26 -9.37 -18.22
CA SER A 49 -0.65 -8.58 -19.41
C SER A 49 0.38 -8.57 -20.54
N GLY A 50 1.59 -9.10 -20.33
CA GLY A 50 2.67 -9.04 -21.35
C GLY A 50 3.24 -7.63 -21.59
N ILE A 51 2.74 -6.61 -20.89
CA ILE A 51 3.17 -5.20 -21.00
C ILE A 51 4.41 -4.94 -20.11
N LEU A 52 4.77 -5.88 -19.24
CA LEU A 52 5.85 -5.71 -18.25
C LEU A 52 7.27 -6.05 -18.74
N ALA A 53 7.50 -6.11 -20.04
CA ALA A 53 8.87 -5.93 -20.54
C ALA A 53 9.36 -4.49 -20.30
N GLU A 54 8.45 -3.51 -20.15
CA GLU A 54 8.81 -2.08 -20.03
C GLU A 54 8.18 -1.31 -18.85
N VAL A 55 7.21 -1.85 -18.09
CA VAL A 55 6.62 -1.18 -16.89
C VAL A 55 7.45 -1.42 -15.61
N ALA A 56 8.77 -1.35 -15.72
CA ALA A 56 9.74 -1.66 -14.66
C ALA A 56 9.83 -0.62 -13.52
N GLY A 57 8.78 0.19 -13.31
CA GLY A 57 8.77 1.30 -12.37
C GLY A 57 8.44 0.91 -10.93
N TRP A 58 8.91 1.69 -9.98
CA TRP A 58 8.60 1.55 -8.55
C TRP A 58 7.17 2.00 -8.21
N ALA A 59 6.65 3.07 -8.82
CA ALA A 59 5.34 3.63 -8.53
C ALA A 59 4.18 2.61 -8.61
N PRO A 60 3.96 1.87 -9.71
CA PRO A 60 2.86 0.89 -9.77
C PRO A 60 3.02 -0.25 -8.77
N ILE A 61 4.26 -0.66 -8.49
CA ILE A 61 4.58 -1.69 -7.49
C ILE A 61 4.22 -1.20 -6.09
N VAL A 62 4.69 0.00 -5.73
CA VAL A 62 4.49 0.58 -4.39
C VAL A 62 3.00 0.83 -4.15
N VAL A 63 2.27 1.42 -5.11
CA VAL A 63 0.82 1.64 -5.00
C VAL A 63 0.10 0.33 -4.68
N SER A 64 0.37 -0.72 -5.48
CA SER A 64 -0.31 -2.01 -5.35
C SER A 64 0.08 -2.73 -4.06
N PHE A 65 1.36 -2.70 -3.69
CA PHE A 65 1.87 -3.47 -2.56
C PHE A 65 1.54 -2.79 -1.24
N VAL A 66 1.78 -1.49 -1.12
CA VAL A 66 1.50 -0.73 0.11
C VAL A 66 -0.01 -0.59 0.29
N GLY A 67 -0.75 -0.21 -0.75
CA GLY A 67 -2.21 -0.14 -0.68
C GLY A 67 -2.83 -1.48 -0.29
N GLY A 68 -2.34 -2.59 -0.85
CA GLY A 68 -2.81 -3.93 -0.51
C GLY A 68 -2.47 -4.33 0.94
N ALA A 69 -1.25 -4.03 1.36
CA ALA A 69 -0.76 -4.32 2.71
C ALA A 69 -1.52 -3.53 3.80
N VAL A 70 -1.84 -2.25 3.55
CA VAL A 70 -2.64 -1.44 4.47
C VAL A 70 -4.05 -2.01 4.61
N LEU A 71 -4.70 -2.38 3.50
CA LEU A 71 -6.03 -2.99 3.56
C LEU A 71 -6.04 -4.32 4.31
N GLU A 72 -4.95 -5.09 4.21
CA GLU A 72 -4.78 -6.34 4.95
C GLU A 72 -4.60 -6.08 6.45
N ALA A 73 -3.81 -5.08 6.83
CA ALA A 73 -3.62 -4.68 8.23
C ALA A 73 -4.89 -4.08 8.86
N LEU A 74 -5.73 -3.39 8.07
CA LEU A 74 -6.99 -2.81 8.52
C LEU A 74 -8.20 -3.72 8.31
N LYS A 75 -7.98 -4.99 7.93
CA LYS A 75 -9.05 -5.91 7.53
C LYS A 75 -10.12 -6.08 8.60
N GLU A 76 -9.73 -6.16 9.87
CA GLU A 76 -10.66 -6.32 10.99
C GLU A 76 -11.55 -5.08 11.16
N GLU A 77 -10.96 -3.88 11.14
CA GLU A 77 -11.70 -2.61 11.21
C GLU A 77 -12.67 -2.45 10.04
N ILE A 78 -12.23 -2.79 8.83
CA ILE A 78 -13.08 -2.77 7.63
C ILE A 78 -14.25 -3.77 7.77
N THR A 79 -13.98 -4.95 8.35
CA THR A 79 -14.98 -5.98 8.58
C THR A 79 -16.01 -5.53 9.62
N GLU A 80 -15.55 -4.89 10.71
CA GLU A 80 -16.41 -4.30 11.73
C GLU A 80 -17.32 -3.20 11.15
N ARG A 81 -16.74 -2.26 10.39
CA ARG A 81 -17.49 -1.16 9.73
C ARG A 81 -18.56 -1.67 8.75
N THR A 82 -18.40 -2.88 8.22
CA THR A 82 -19.34 -3.48 7.28
C THR A 82 -20.19 -4.59 7.89
N ARG A 83 -20.11 -4.80 9.21
CA ARG A 83 -20.91 -5.79 9.92
C ARG A 83 -22.40 -5.48 9.75
N GLY A 84 -23.17 -6.51 9.39
CA GLY A 84 -24.61 -6.37 9.12
C GLY A 84 -24.97 -5.75 7.76
N VAL A 85 -23.98 -5.31 6.96
CA VAL A 85 -24.21 -4.78 5.62
C VAL A 85 -23.81 -5.83 4.57
N PHE A 86 -24.81 -6.40 3.91
CA PHE A 86 -24.59 -7.34 2.81
C PHE A 86 -24.45 -6.58 1.50
N GLY A 87 -23.26 -6.60 0.90
CA GLY A 87 -23.06 -6.08 -0.45
C GLY A 87 -21.61 -5.72 -0.78
N TRP A 88 -21.18 -6.07 -1.99
CA TRP A 88 -19.84 -5.75 -2.50
C TRP A 88 -19.58 -4.23 -2.56
N ARG A 89 -20.62 -3.41 -2.79
CA ARG A 89 -20.53 -1.93 -2.81
C ARG A 89 -20.14 -1.34 -1.45
N ALA A 90 -20.73 -1.85 -0.36
CA ALA A 90 -20.41 -1.38 0.99
C ALA A 90 -18.96 -1.71 1.37
N ARG A 91 -18.50 -2.93 1.03
CA ARG A 91 -17.11 -3.34 1.20
C ARG A 91 -16.15 -2.48 0.37
N ARG A 92 -16.50 -2.18 -0.89
CA ARG A 92 -15.70 -1.28 -1.76
C ARG A 92 -15.59 0.12 -1.16
N LYS A 93 -16.71 0.68 -0.68
CA LYS A 93 -16.73 1.99 -0.01
C LYS A 93 -15.85 2.00 1.25
N ALA A 94 -15.95 0.98 2.10
CA ALA A 94 -15.15 0.87 3.32
C ALA A 94 -13.65 0.76 3.04
N LYS A 95 -13.24 -0.04 2.04
CA LYS A 95 -11.84 -0.12 1.60
C LYS A 95 -11.32 1.23 1.10
N ARG A 96 -12.09 1.91 0.24
CA ARG A 96 -11.74 3.24 -0.26
C ARG A 96 -11.56 4.23 0.88
N GLN A 97 -12.48 4.23 1.84
CA GLN A 97 -12.40 5.09 3.02
C GLN A 97 -11.14 4.80 3.85
N ALA A 98 -10.83 3.53 4.11
CA ALA A 98 -9.62 3.14 4.84
C ALA A 98 -8.32 3.57 4.16
N LEU A 99 -8.30 3.67 2.82
CA LEU A 99 -7.14 4.14 2.06
C LEU A 99 -6.98 5.67 2.09
N THR A 100 -8.08 6.41 2.22
CA THR A 100 -8.09 7.89 2.17
C THR A 100 -8.08 8.55 3.54
N GLU A 101 -8.45 7.82 4.59
CA GLU A 101 -8.38 8.31 5.97
C GLU A 101 -6.92 8.36 6.47
N PRO A 102 -6.62 9.25 7.42
CA PRO A 102 -5.33 9.25 8.09
C PRO A 102 -5.05 7.91 8.77
N LEU A 103 -3.82 7.42 8.63
CA LEU A 103 -3.38 6.12 9.10
C LEU A 103 -3.04 6.17 10.59
N THR A 104 -3.90 5.54 11.39
CA THR A 104 -3.61 5.25 12.79
C THR A 104 -3.19 3.79 12.92
N LEU A 105 -1.91 3.51 12.73
CA LEU A 105 -1.38 2.14 12.74
C LEU A 105 -0.74 1.80 14.08
N ASN A 106 -1.20 0.73 14.72
CA ASN A 106 -0.50 0.15 15.86
C ASN A 106 0.75 -0.64 15.40
N ASP A 107 1.60 -1.05 16.35
CA ASP A 107 2.84 -1.78 16.05
C ASP A 107 2.60 -3.12 15.34
N GLU A 108 1.48 -3.78 15.63
CA GLU A 108 1.11 -5.03 14.97
C GLU A 108 0.77 -4.80 13.50
N GLN A 109 -0.04 -3.80 13.20
CA GLN A 109 -0.40 -3.40 11.84
C GLN A 109 0.83 -2.99 11.03
N ARG A 110 1.78 -2.27 11.64
CA ARG A 110 3.07 -1.93 10.98
C ARG A 110 3.90 -3.18 10.65
N ARG A 111 3.97 -4.14 11.58
CA ARG A 111 4.64 -5.44 11.33
C ARG A 111 3.94 -6.22 10.22
N MET A 112 2.61 -6.25 10.21
CA MET A 112 1.81 -6.90 9.17
C MET A 112 2.09 -6.30 7.80
N ILE A 113 2.10 -4.97 7.68
CA ILE A 113 2.40 -4.28 6.42
C ILE A 113 3.77 -4.73 5.90
N ARG A 114 4.82 -4.66 6.74
CA ARG A 114 6.18 -5.06 6.34
C ARG A 114 6.23 -6.53 5.88
N ALA A 115 5.61 -7.44 6.62
CA ALA A 115 5.56 -8.85 6.26
C ALA A 115 4.85 -9.07 4.92
N ALA A 116 3.75 -8.35 4.69
CA ALA A 116 2.95 -8.47 3.48
C ALA A 116 3.68 -7.91 2.25
N ILE A 117 4.44 -6.82 2.39
CA ILE A 117 5.33 -6.30 1.32
C ILE A 117 6.36 -7.36 0.88
N LEU A 118 7.06 -7.96 1.84
CA LEU A 118 8.07 -8.99 1.56
C LEU A 118 7.45 -10.23 0.92
N SER A 119 6.28 -10.65 1.41
CA SER A 119 5.53 -11.77 0.83
C SER A 119 5.17 -11.50 -0.64
N ARG A 120 4.61 -10.32 -0.94
CA ARG A 120 4.28 -9.91 -2.31
C ARG A 120 5.50 -9.82 -3.22
N ALA A 121 6.61 -9.27 -2.73
CA ALA A 121 7.86 -9.19 -3.49
C ALA A 121 8.38 -10.58 -3.87
N ARG A 122 8.30 -11.55 -2.95
CA ARG A 122 8.66 -12.96 -3.22
C ARG A 122 7.72 -13.62 -4.21
N ALA A 123 6.41 -13.38 -4.10
CA ALA A 123 5.40 -13.96 -4.99
C ALA A 123 5.66 -13.59 -6.47
N ILE A 124 6.13 -12.38 -6.72
CA ILE A 124 6.47 -11.91 -8.07
C ILE A 124 7.93 -12.21 -8.48
N LYS A 125 8.67 -12.98 -7.69
CA LYS A 125 10.09 -13.30 -7.90
C LYS A 125 10.96 -12.04 -8.07
N MET A 126 10.64 -10.97 -7.34
CA MET A 126 11.49 -9.78 -7.26
C MET A 126 12.88 -10.18 -6.76
N SER A 127 13.94 -9.58 -7.31
CA SER A 127 15.31 -9.85 -6.83
C SER A 127 15.44 -9.54 -5.33
N PRO A 128 16.27 -10.28 -4.58
CA PRO A 128 16.46 -10.03 -3.14
C PRO A 128 16.83 -8.58 -2.84
N GLU A 129 17.67 -7.97 -3.66
CA GLU A 129 18.14 -6.59 -3.51
C GLU A 129 16.99 -5.60 -3.66
N ARG A 130 16.15 -5.77 -4.68
CA ARG A 130 14.96 -4.91 -4.89
C ARG A 130 13.93 -5.12 -3.78
N ALA A 131 13.68 -6.36 -3.38
CA ALA A 131 12.74 -6.65 -2.30
C ALA A 131 13.18 -6.02 -0.97
N GLN A 132 14.49 -6.06 -0.69
CA GLN A 132 15.09 -5.43 0.49
C GLN A 132 14.96 -3.90 0.42
N LEU A 133 15.31 -3.27 -0.71
CA LEU A 133 15.18 -1.82 -0.91
C LEU A 133 13.73 -1.34 -0.67
N LEU A 134 12.75 -2.05 -1.23
CA LEU A 134 11.33 -1.74 -1.03
C LEU A 134 10.92 -1.87 0.44
N SER A 135 11.28 -2.99 1.08
CA SER A 135 10.98 -3.24 2.49
C SER A 135 11.59 -2.16 3.38
N ASP A 136 12.84 -1.77 3.15
CA ASP A 136 13.54 -0.78 3.97
C ASP A 136 12.98 0.63 3.76
N ALA A 137 12.61 0.98 2.53
CA ALA A 137 11.92 2.25 2.26
C ALA A 137 10.58 2.32 3.00
N VAL A 138 9.74 1.27 2.91
CA VAL A 138 8.45 1.21 3.62
C VAL A 138 8.65 1.25 5.13
N ALA A 139 9.55 0.44 5.68
CA ALA A 139 9.82 0.40 7.12
C ALA A 139 10.33 1.77 7.64
N GLY A 140 11.20 2.43 6.88
CA GLY A 140 11.72 3.75 7.23
C GLY A 140 10.68 4.86 7.20
N GLU A 141 9.62 4.75 6.38
CA GLU A 141 8.48 5.69 6.42
C GLU A 141 7.52 5.35 7.58
N LEU A 142 7.22 4.06 7.81
CA LEU A 142 6.37 3.62 8.92
C LEU A 142 6.95 3.98 10.29
N GLN A 143 8.27 3.98 10.43
CA GLN A 143 8.97 4.37 11.67
C GLN A 143 8.92 5.90 11.89
N ARG A 144 9.06 6.71 10.84
CA ARG A 144 8.91 8.17 10.96
C ARG A 144 7.49 8.57 11.35
N GLU A 145 6.50 7.81 10.87
CA GLU A 145 5.11 8.00 11.25
C GLU A 145 4.89 7.67 12.74
N SER A 146 5.50 6.62 13.30
CA SER A 146 5.34 6.30 14.73
C SER A 146 6.01 7.32 15.64
N GLU A 147 7.18 7.84 15.26
CA GLU A 147 7.88 8.90 15.99
C GLU A 147 7.09 10.22 15.97
N SER A 148 6.38 10.49 14.87
CA SER A 148 5.47 11.62 14.77
C SER A 148 4.26 11.43 15.69
N GLN A 149 3.79 10.20 15.89
CA GLN A 149 2.63 9.87 16.73
C GLN A 149 2.97 9.73 18.24
N GLY A 150 4.06 10.33 18.73
CA GLY A 150 4.57 10.19 20.11
C GLY A 150 3.52 10.27 21.24
N PRO A 151 3.84 9.65 22.40
CA PRO A 151 2.94 8.92 23.31
C PRO A 151 1.73 9.69 23.86
#